data_AF-A0A8D8M6E8-F1
#
_entry.id   AF-A0A8D8M6E8-F1
#
_cell.length_a   1.000
_cell.length_b   1.000
_cell.length_c   1.000
_cell.angle_alpha   90.00
_cell.angle_beta   90.00
_cell.angle_gamma   90.00
#
_symmetry.space_group_name_H-M   'P 1'
#
loop_
_entity.id
_entity.type
_entity.pdbx_description
1 polymer ?
#
loop_
_entity_poly.entity_id
_entity_poly.type
_entity_poly.pdbx_seq_one_letter_code
_entity_poly.pdbx_strand_id
1 'polypeptide(L)'
;MSVIQKEKKFKPYVKYLIGHLLDLEEEDEDFVQCVEFSMSNLLYHHFMCVDRFKVNSCLNGLVEKFKYHGFINKSKHLQVSKEKFMDLDVVKNHHQYDVGWSILSLLSLLAENPTGCLSDSFVQEEAHLPDTSFSISTLQSQDNSVDWKTILREGYERFELPCDESEDEWTEEEDQVRWF
;
A
#
# COMPACT_ATOMS: atom_id res chain seq x y z
N MET A 1 29.73 -14.56 -18.01
CA MET A 1 29.11 -15.85 -17.60
C MET A 1 28.33 -16.39 -18.78
N SER A 2 28.57 -17.66 -19.14
CA SER A 2 27.78 -18.36 -20.18
C SER A 2 26.32 -18.51 -19.74
N VAL A 3 25.38 -18.53 -20.68
CA VAL A 3 23.92 -18.67 -20.43
C VAL A 3 23.64 -19.89 -19.52
N ILE A 4 24.32 -20.99 -19.78
CA ILE A 4 24.23 -22.25 -19.02
C ILE A 4 24.65 -22.08 -17.55
N GLN A 5 25.64 -21.24 -17.28
CA GLN A 5 26.10 -20.96 -15.91
C GLN A 5 25.12 -20.08 -15.14
N LYS A 6 24.46 -19.13 -15.83
CA LYS A 6 23.41 -18.31 -15.23
C LYS A 6 22.19 -19.17 -14.92
N GLU A 7 21.78 -20.01 -15.85
CA GLU A 7 20.62 -20.89 -15.68
C GLU A 7 20.78 -21.77 -14.44
N LYS A 8 21.92 -22.47 -14.32
CA LYS A 8 22.21 -23.34 -13.18
C LYS A 8 22.21 -22.62 -11.83
N LYS A 9 22.57 -21.34 -11.81
CA LYS A 9 22.59 -20.52 -10.59
C LYS A 9 21.20 -20.00 -10.20
N PHE A 10 20.41 -19.52 -11.16
CA PHE A 10 19.15 -18.85 -10.87
C PHE A 10 17.95 -19.79 -10.77
N LYS A 11 17.99 -20.94 -11.45
CA LYS A 11 16.91 -21.94 -11.45
C LYS A 11 16.38 -22.33 -10.06
N PRO A 12 17.21 -22.64 -9.04
CA PRO A 12 16.68 -22.97 -7.71
C PRO A 12 15.94 -21.80 -7.04
N TYR A 13 16.42 -20.58 -7.21
CA TYR A 13 15.77 -19.39 -6.63
C TYR A 13 14.44 -19.08 -7.33
N VAL A 14 14.36 -19.28 -8.65
CA VAL A 14 13.12 -19.10 -9.41
C VAL A 14 12.08 -20.13 -9.00
N LYS A 15 12.47 -21.40 -8.85
CA LYS A 15 11.58 -22.44 -8.31
C LYS A 15 11.04 -22.08 -6.93
N TYR A 16 11.93 -21.65 -6.02
CA TYR A 16 11.53 -21.25 -4.68
C TYR A 16 10.56 -20.06 -4.69
N LEU A 17 10.80 -19.06 -5.54
CA LEU A 17 9.92 -17.90 -5.68
C LEU A 17 8.54 -18.28 -6.23
N ILE A 18 8.49 -19.12 -7.26
CA ILE A 18 7.22 -19.57 -7.87
C ILE A 18 6.43 -20.41 -6.88
N GLY A 19 7.09 -21.34 -6.19
CA GLY A 19 6.45 -22.16 -5.15
C GLY A 19 5.85 -21.30 -4.05
N HIS A 20 6.54 -20.24 -3.61
CA HIS A 20 6.04 -19.36 -2.56
C HIS A 20 4.98 -18.35 -3.02
N LEU A 21 4.92 -18.01 -4.31
CA LEU A 21 3.94 -17.06 -4.84
C LEU A 21 2.62 -17.72 -5.25
N LEU A 22 2.68 -18.96 -5.74
CA LEU A 22 1.55 -19.63 -6.37
C LEU A 22 1.10 -20.88 -5.60
N ASP A 23 1.83 -21.32 -4.57
CA ASP A 23 1.56 -22.54 -3.79
C ASP A 23 1.32 -23.78 -4.68
N LEU A 24 2.07 -23.88 -5.79
CA LEU A 24 2.00 -24.98 -6.75
C LEU A 24 3.00 -26.09 -6.41
N GLU A 25 2.64 -27.33 -6.71
CA GLU A 25 3.54 -28.47 -6.55
C GLU A 25 4.54 -28.55 -7.71
N GLU A 26 5.76 -29.03 -7.45
CA GLU A 26 6.80 -29.11 -8.49
C GLU A 26 6.47 -30.09 -9.63
N GLU A 27 5.49 -30.98 -9.41
CA GLU A 27 5.05 -32.00 -10.37
C GLU A 27 3.97 -31.48 -11.35
N ASP A 28 3.40 -30.30 -11.09
CA ASP A 28 2.40 -29.69 -11.96
C ASP A 28 3.03 -29.17 -13.26
N GLU A 29 2.36 -29.43 -14.39
CA GLU A 29 2.78 -28.92 -15.71
C GLU A 29 2.83 -27.37 -15.71
N ASP A 30 1.90 -26.74 -15.00
CA ASP A 30 1.84 -25.28 -14.84
C ASP A 30 3.07 -24.72 -14.11
N PHE A 31 3.59 -25.45 -13.10
CA PHE A 31 4.80 -25.06 -12.39
C PHE A 31 6.01 -25.06 -13.32
N VAL A 32 6.14 -26.11 -14.16
CA VAL A 32 7.23 -26.21 -15.14
C VAL A 32 7.16 -25.06 -16.14
N GLN A 33 5.97 -24.76 -16.66
CA GLN A 33 5.77 -23.66 -17.61
C GLN A 33 6.11 -22.29 -17.00
N CYS A 34 5.70 -22.04 -15.75
CA CYS A 34 6.06 -20.82 -15.03
C CYS A 34 7.58 -20.69 -14.85
N VAL A 35 8.27 -21.77 -14.49
CA VAL A 35 9.73 -21.78 -14.33
C VAL A 35 10.42 -21.47 -15.65
N GLU A 36 10.01 -22.09 -16.75
CA GLU A 36 10.58 -21.84 -18.08
C GLU A 36 10.37 -20.38 -18.54
N PHE A 37 9.17 -19.84 -18.30
CA PHE A 37 8.85 -18.45 -18.62
C PHE A 37 9.72 -17.47 -17.79
N SER A 38 9.79 -17.65 -16.48
CA SER A 38 10.61 -16.80 -15.59
C SER A 38 12.09 -16.89 -15.91
N MET A 39 12.60 -18.09 -16.22
CA MET A 39 13.99 -18.28 -16.63
C MET A 39 14.28 -17.62 -17.98
N SER A 40 13.36 -17.72 -18.94
CA SER A 40 13.48 -17.03 -20.22
C SER A 40 13.54 -15.52 -20.04
N ASN A 41 12.69 -14.96 -19.19
CA ASN A 41 12.74 -13.54 -18.85
C ASN A 41 14.10 -13.14 -18.27
N LEU A 42 14.62 -13.87 -17.30
CA LEU A 42 15.91 -13.57 -16.65
C LEU A 42 17.13 -13.72 -17.58
N LEU A 43 17.07 -14.64 -18.54
CA LEU A 43 18.20 -14.90 -19.44
C LEU A 43 18.26 -13.93 -20.61
N TYR A 44 17.10 -13.54 -21.15
CA TYR A 44 17.02 -12.79 -22.42
C TYR A 44 16.65 -11.32 -22.25
N HIS A 45 16.02 -10.91 -21.15
CA HIS A 45 15.73 -9.50 -20.92
C HIS A 45 16.92 -8.81 -20.25
N HIS A 46 17.46 -7.81 -20.93
CA HIS A 46 18.51 -6.95 -20.38
C HIS A 46 17.94 -5.58 -20.06
N PHE A 47 17.80 -5.30 -18.77
CA PHE A 47 17.47 -3.96 -18.28
C PHE A 47 18.75 -3.21 -17.95
N MET A 48 18.73 -1.89 -18.19
CA MET A 48 19.82 -1.01 -17.76
C MET A 48 19.95 -1.03 -16.24
N CYS A 49 21.16 -0.73 -15.75
CA CYS A 49 21.39 -0.60 -14.31
C CYS A 49 20.45 0.45 -13.70
N VAL A 50 20.06 0.22 -12.45
CA VAL A 50 19.08 1.06 -11.75
C VAL A 50 19.64 2.46 -11.50
N ASP A 51 18.87 3.48 -11.88
CA ASP A 51 19.22 4.88 -11.62
C ASP A 51 18.81 5.28 -10.20
N ARG A 52 19.81 5.53 -9.36
CA ARG A 52 19.65 5.96 -7.97
C ARG A 52 18.84 7.23 -7.84
N PHE A 53 19.06 8.21 -8.72
CA PHE A 53 18.38 9.50 -8.63
C PHE A 53 16.90 9.33 -8.95
N LYS A 54 16.59 8.52 -9.96
CA LYS A 54 15.21 8.20 -10.33
C LYS A 54 14.47 7.47 -9.19
N VAL A 55 15.08 6.45 -8.60
CA VAL A 55 14.49 5.72 -7.47
C VAL A 55 14.31 6.64 -6.25
N ASN A 56 15.32 7.45 -5.93
CA ASN A 56 15.25 8.41 -4.84
C ASN A 56 14.13 9.44 -5.03
N SER A 57 14.00 9.98 -6.25
CA SER A 57 12.94 10.92 -6.61
C SER A 57 11.56 10.26 -6.56
N CYS A 58 11.44 9.01 -7.00
CA CYS A 58 10.20 8.25 -6.93
C CYS A 58 9.74 8.05 -5.48
N LEU A 59 10.66 7.65 -4.60
CA LEU A 59 10.37 7.48 -3.17
C LEU A 59 10.04 8.80 -2.47
N ASN A 60 10.72 9.89 -2.82
CA ASN A 60 10.38 11.20 -2.25
C ASN A 60 8.99 11.67 -2.71
N GLY A 61 8.65 11.45 -3.99
CA GLY A 61 7.31 11.70 -4.50
C GLY A 61 6.26 10.85 -3.78
N LEU A 62 6.58 9.62 -3.40
CA LEU A 62 5.70 8.76 -2.59
C LEU A 62 5.48 9.32 -1.18
N VAL A 63 6.56 9.77 -0.53
CA VAL A 63 6.51 10.42 0.79
C VAL A 63 5.65 11.69 0.76
N GLU A 64 5.79 12.50 -0.28
CA GLU A 64 4.96 13.70 -0.51
C GLU A 64 3.50 13.33 -0.77
N LYS A 65 3.25 12.33 -1.62
CA LYS A 65 1.91 11.82 -1.91
C LYS A 65 1.20 11.39 -0.61
N PHE A 66 1.90 10.66 0.27
CA PHE A 66 1.35 10.30 1.58
C PHE A 66 1.00 11.51 2.44
N LYS A 67 1.79 12.60 2.40
CA LYS A 67 1.46 13.83 3.12
C LYS A 67 0.20 14.49 2.56
N TYR A 68 0.05 14.56 1.23
CA TYR A 68 -1.13 15.11 0.59
C TYR A 68 -2.41 14.35 0.92
N HIS A 69 -2.33 13.02 1.06
CA HIS A 69 -3.48 12.19 1.45
C HIS A 69 -3.70 12.09 2.98
N GLY A 70 -2.95 12.85 3.79
CA GLY A 70 -3.12 12.86 5.25
C GLY A 70 -2.43 11.70 6.00
N PHE A 71 -1.72 10.81 5.31
CA PHE A 71 -0.97 9.70 5.91
C PHE A 71 0.40 10.14 6.46
N ILE A 72 0.39 11.06 7.43
CA ILE A 72 1.62 11.67 7.98
C ILE A 72 2.53 10.65 8.65
N ASN A 73 1.96 9.69 9.39
CA ASN A 73 2.74 8.64 10.05
C ASN A 73 3.42 7.74 9.02
N LYS A 74 2.67 7.19 8.05
CA LYS A 74 3.24 6.35 6.98
C LYS A 74 4.33 7.08 6.18
N SER A 75 4.14 8.37 5.91
CA SER A 75 5.16 9.22 5.27
C SER A 75 6.47 9.26 6.06
N LYS A 76 6.38 9.51 7.38
CA LYS A 76 7.55 9.52 8.28
C LYS A 76 8.20 8.14 8.39
N HIS A 77 7.41 7.09 8.57
CA HIS A 77 7.92 5.72 8.65
C HIS A 77 8.64 5.32 7.36
N LEU A 78 8.09 5.62 6.19
CA LEU A 78 8.77 5.34 4.92
C LEU A 78 10.11 6.06 4.81
N GLN A 79 10.16 7.34 5.20
CA GLN A 79 11.39 8.11 5.16
C GLN A 79 12.46 7.54 6.10
N VAL A 80 12.09 7.24 7.35
CA VAL A 80 13.00 6.66 8.35
C VAL A 80 13.46 5.26 7.93
N SER A 81 12.56 4.41 7.45
CA SER A 81 12.89 3.05 7.02
C SER A 81 13.80 3.05 5.79
N LYS A 82 13.62 3.98 4.85
CA LYS A 82 14.53 4.18 3.72
C LYS A 82 15.93 4.55 4.18
N GLU A 83 16.05 5.50 5.11
CA GLU A 83 17.34 5.93 5.67
C GLU A 83 18.02 4.76 6.41
N LYS A 84 17.30 4.08 7.30
CA LYS A 84 17.79 2.89 8.02
C LYS A 84 18.24 1.76 7.07
N PHE A 85 17.49 1.51 6.00
CA PHE A 85 17.82 0.48 5.02
C PHE A 85 19.10 0.81 4.27
N MET A 86 19.27 2.08 3.86
CA MET A 86 20.49 2.56 3.23
C MET A 86 21.67 2.59 4.19
N ASP A 87 21.41 2.72 5.49
CA ASP A 87 22.43 2.71 6.52
C ASP A 87 22.92 1.33 6.93
N LEU A 88 22.24 0.26 6.51
CA LEU A 88 22.56 -1.11 6.87
C LEU A 88 23.91 -1.54 6.26
N ASP A 89 24.79 -2.13 7.07
CA ASP A 89 26.13 -2.56 6.64
C ASP A 89 26.11 -3.55 5.47
N VAL A 90 25.07 -4.41 5.42
CA VAL A 90 24.85 -5.37 4.33
C VAL A 90 24.62 -4.68 2.99
N VAL A 91 24.00 -3.48 3.01
CA VAL A 91 23.70 -2.69 1.81
C VAL A 91 24.89 -1.79 1.46
N LYS A 92 25.51 -1.15 2.45
CA LYS A 92 26.67 -0.26 2.26
C LYS A 92 27.92 -0.99 1.76
N ASN A 93 28.22 -2.15 2.34
CA ASN A 93 29.45 -2.89 2.07
C ASN A 93 29.25 -4.03 1.06
N HIS A 94 28.12 -4.04 0.34
CA HIS A 94 27.83 -5.10 -0.61
C HIS A 94 28.83 -5.08 -1.78
N HIS A 95 29.30 -6.26 -2.18
CA HIS A 95 30.28 -6.41 -3.27
C HIS A 95 29.76 -5.98 -4.66
N GLN A 96 28.45 -5.79 -4.78
CA GLN A 96 27.77 -5.45 -6.03
C GLN A 96 27.26 -4.03 -5.84
N TYR A 97 27.55 -3.21 -6.84
CA TYR A 97 27.13 -1.83 -6.87
C TYR A 97 25.61 -1.74 -6.94
N ASP A 98 25.03 -0.83 -6.15
CA ASP A 98 23.62 -0.43 -6.21
C ASP A 98 22.56 -1.49 -5.91
N VAL A 99 22.92 -2.58 -5.24
CA VAL A 99 21.95 -3.62 -4.83
C VAL A 99 20.82 -3.03 -3.99
N GLY A 100 21.13 -2.14 -3.03
CA GLY A 100 20.12 -1.47 -2.23
C GLY A 100 19.12 -0.67 -3.07
N TRP A 101 19.61 0.06 -4.07
CA TRP A 101 18.76 0.84 -4.98
C TRP A 101 17.94 -0.06 -5.90
N SER A 102 18.49 -1.20 -6.31
CA SER A 102 17.76 -2.20 -7.09
C SER A 102 16.60 -2.81 -6.31
N ILE A 103 16.81 -3.13 -5.03
CA ILE A 103 15.76 -3.65 -4.15
C ILE A 103 14.67 -2.59 -3.95
N LEU A 104 15.05 -1.35 -3.63
CA LEU A 104 14.08 -0.26 -3.49
C LEU A 104 13.31 0.00 -4.78
N SER A 105 13.95 -0.10 -5.94
CA SER A 105 13.25 0.01 -7.22
C SER A 105 12.23 -1.10 -7.37
N LEU A 106 12.60 -2.35 -7.12
CA LEU A 106 11.69 -3.50 -7.22
C LEU A 106 10.47 -3.31 -6.29
N LEU A 107 10.71 -2.95 -5.03
CA LEU A 107 9.65 -2.67 -4.06
C LEU A 107 8.73 -1.53 -4.51
N SER A 108 9.30 -0.49 -5.12
CA SER A 108 8.53 0.64 -5.65
C SER A 108 7.65 0.24 -6.84
N LEU A 109 8.11 -0.69 -7.69
CA LEU A 109 7.32 -1.22 -8.79
C LEU A 109 6.18 -2.14 -8.31
N LEU A 110 6.42 -2.91 -7.24
CA LEU A 110 5.42 -3.83 -6.67
C LEU A 110 4.34 -3.11 -5.85
N ALA A 111 4.60 -1.90 -5.37
CA ALA A 111 3.69 -1.15 -4.49
C ALA A 111 2.47 -0.55 -5.23
N GLU A 112 1.90 -1.25 -6.22
CA GLU A 112 0.80 -0.80 -7.06
C GLU A 112 -0.32 -0.15 -6.22
N ASN A 113 -0.53 1.15 -6.41
CA ASN A 113 -1.47 2.01 -5.68
C ASN A 113 -1.27 2.12 -4.15
N PRO A 114 -0.23 2.84 -3.70
CA PRO A 114 0.10 2.98 -2.28
C PRO A 114 -0.94 3.81 -1.48
N THR A 115 -1.82 4.52 -2.18
CA THR A 115 -2.81 5.45 -1.61
C THR A 115 -4.25 4.94 -1.71
N GLY A 116 -4.49 3.92 -2.54
CA GLY A 116 -5.82 3.33 -2.73
C GLY A 116 -6.16 2.24 -1.72
N CYS A 117 -5.18 1.81 -0.91
CA CYS A 117 -5.43 0.90 0.20
C CYS A 117 -6.10 1.68 1.35
N LEU A 118 -7.42 1.83 1.24
CA LEU A 118 -8.34 2.18 2.33
C LEU A 118 -8.36 1.04 3.34
N SER A 119 -7.25 0.86 4.06
CA SER A 119 -7.18 0.08 5.28
C SER A 119 -5.99 0.58 6.08
N ASP A 120 -6.22 1.69 6.78
CA ASP A 120 -5.35 2.17 7.86
C ASP A 120 -5.21 1.15 9.01
N SER A 121 -5.86 -0.02 8.92
CA SER A 121 -5.80 -1.12 9.88
C SER A 121 -4.60 -2.06 9.73
N PHE A 122 -3.92 -2.15 8.58
CA PHE A 122 -2.84 -3.16 8.40
C PHE A 122 -1.44 -2.69 8.81
N VAL A 123 -1.20 -1.39 8.99
CA VAL A 123 0.14 -0.87 9.39
C VAL A 123 0.29 -0.75 10.90
N GLN A 124 -0.77 -1.03 11.68
CA GLN A 124 -0.70 -1.02 13.15
C GLN A 124 -0.18 -2.35 13.74
N GLU A 125 -0.04 -3.41 12.94
CA GLU A 125 0.63 -4.65 13.33
C GLU A 125 2.15 -4.56 13.13
N GLU A 126 2.78 -3.55 13.76
CA GLU A 126 4.21 -3.62 14.03
C GLU A 126 4.45 -4.66 15.14
N ALA A 127 4.97 -5.83 14.76
CA ALA A 127 5.91 -6.66 15.52
C ALA A 127 5.83 -6.58 17.06
N HIS A 128 4.84 -7.23 17.66
CA HIS A 128 4.88 -7.55 19.09
C HIS A 128 5.78 -8.78 19.31
N LEU A 129 7.00 -8.55 19.83
CA LEU A 129 7.71 -9.54 20.64
C LEU A 129 6.82 -9.88 21.86
N PRO A 130 6.71 -11.15 22.30
CA PRO A 130 5.82 -11.48 23.39
C PRO A 130 6.39 -11.00 24.73
N ASP A 131 5.45 -10.50 25.53
CA ASP A 131 5.44 -10.34 26.97
C ASP A 131 6.34 -9.25 27.59
N THR A 132 5.69 -8.15 28.00
CA THR A 132 5.20 -8.03 29.38
C THR A 132 4.43 -6.71 29.57
N SER A 133 3.16 -6.81 29.99
CA SER A 133 2.45 -5.77 30.74
C SER A 133 2.36 -4.36 30.11
N PHE A 134 1.49 -4.19 29.12
CA PHE A 134 0.73 -2.93 29.03
C PHE A 134 -0.76 -3.25 28.98
N SER A 135 -1.37 -3.11 30.14
CA SER A 135 -2.74 -3.50 30.43
C SER A 135 -3.72 -2.68 29.58
N ILE A 136 -4.61 -3.37 28.86
CA ILE A 136 -5.80 -2.83 28.17
C ILE A 136 -6.82 -2.40 29.24
N SER A 137 -6.45 -1.44 30.08
CA SER A 137 -7.29 -0.92 31.17
C SER A 137 -7.30 0.61 31.25
N THR A 138 -6.57 1.31 30.38
CA THR A 138 -6.58 2.79 30.31
C THR A 138 -7.47 3.37 29.21
N LEU A 139 -8.17 2.55 28.42
CA LEU A 139 -9.14 3.01 27.40
C LEU A 139 -10.61 2.89 27.83
N GLN A 140 -10.88 2.62 29.11
CA GLN A 140 -12.24 2.51 29.64
C GLN A 140 -12.38 3.32 30.93
N SER A 141 -12.56 4.64 30.82
CA SER A 141 -13.39 5.44 31.75
C SER A 141 -13.26 6.95 31.48
N GLN A 142 -13.82 7.44 30.38
CA GLN A 142 -14.52 8.74 30.36
C GLN A 142 -15.60 8.65 29.29
N ASP A 143 -16.70 7.98 29.64
CA ASP A 143 -17.97 8.14 28.94
C ASP A 143 -18.54 9.51 29.31
N ASN A 144 -17.88 10.56 28.81
CA ASN A 144 -18.56 11.84 28.67
C ASN A 144 -19.49 11.65 27.49
N SER A 145 -20.77 11.44 27.78
CA SER A 145 -21.87 11.61 26.83
C SER A 145 -21.72 12.98 26.19
N VAL A 146 -21.04 13.05 25.04
CA VAL A 146 -20.84 14.28 24.29
C VAL A 146 -22.19 14.65 23.70
N ASP A 147 -22.78 15.75 24.17
CA ASP A 147 -24.04 16.26 23.64
C ASP A 147 -23.80 16.96 22.30
N TRP A 148 -23.73 16.15 21.25
CA TRP A 148 -23.56 16.58 19.86
C TRP A 148 -24.59 17.61 19.42
N LYS A 149 -25.79 17.58 20.00
CA LYS A 149 -26.85 18.55 19.69
C LYS A 149 -26.41 19.98 20.05
N THR A 150 -25.69 20.13 21.14
CA THR A 150 -25.23 21.44 21.61
C THR A 150 -24.04 21.94 20.77
N ILE A 151 -23.10 21.05 20.46
CA ILE A 151 -21.92 21.38 19.63
C ILE A 151 -22.32 21.75 18.21
N LEU A 152 -23.22 20.99 17.59
CA LEU A 152 -23.68 21.25 16.22
C LEU A 152 -24.57 22.50 16.11
N ARG A 153 -25.09 22.99 17.23
CA ARG A 153 -25.94 24.19 17.29
C ARG A 153 -25.14 25.48 17.55
N GLU A 154 -23.87 25.37 17.94
CA GLU A 154 -23.00 26.53 18.17
C GLU A 154 -22.84 27.34 16.87
N GLY A 155 -23.31 28.59 16.85
CA GLY A 155 -23.33 29.45 15.66
C GLY A 155 -24.66 29.48 14.87
N TYR A 156 -25.63 28.62 15.21
CA TYR A 156 -26.97 28.58 14.61
C TYR A 156 -28.08 28.72 15.66
N GLU A 157 -27.87 29.52 16.71
CA GLU A 157 -28.82 29.58 17.84
C GLU A 157 -30.24 30.01 17.44
N ARG A 158 -30.37 30.79 16.36
CA ARG A 158 -31.63 31.37 15.83
C ARG A 158 -32.11 30.73 14.53
N PHE A 159 -31.52 29.61 14.11
CA PHE A 159 -31.99 28.91 12.94
C PHE A 159 -33.30 28.19 13.28
N GLU A 160 -34.41 28.86 13.02
CA GLU A 160 -35.73 28.26 12.98
C GLU A 160 -35.91 27.69 11.57
N LEU A 161 -36.10 26.38 11.47
CA LEU A 161 -36.58 25.78 10.23
C LEU A 161 -37.86 26.52 9.85
N PRO A 162 -38.00 27.01 8.61
CA PRO A 162 -39.30 27.45 8.13
C PRO A 162 -40.30 26.34 8.41
N CYS A 163 -41.40 26.65 9.11
CA CYS A 163 -42.51 25.71 9.22
C CYS A 163 -42.98 25.43 7.79
N ASP A 164 -42.76 24.21 7.33
CA ASP A 164 -43.24 23.74 6.05
C ASP A 164 -44.75 23.51 6.16
N GLU A 165 -45.50 24.62 6.10
CA GLU A 165 -46.93 24.64 5.78
C GLU A 165 -47.14 25.12 4.33
N SER A 166 -46.14 24.93 3.46
CA SER A 166 -46.41 24.82 2.03
C SER A 166 -46.62 23.34 1.73
N GLU A 167 -47.86 22.98 1.40
CA GLU A 167 -48.15 21.74 0.69
C GLU A 167 -47.15 21.60 -0.46
N ASP A 168 -46.37 20.52 -0.46
CA ASP A 168 -45.46 20.17 -1.54
C ASP A 168 -46.21 20.25 -2.89
N GLU A 169 -46.00 21.34 -3.64
CA GLU A 169 -46.53 21.56 -5.00
C GLU A 169 -45.83 20.67 -6.05
N TRP A 170 -45.16 19.60 -5.61
CA TRP A 170 -44.66 18.52 -6.46
C TRP A 170 -45.65 17.34 -6.45
N THR A 171 -46.92 17.61 -6.70
CA THR A 171 -47.84 16.58 -7.18
C THR A 171 -47.38 16.12 -8.55
N GLU A 172 -47.11 14.82 -8.69
CA GLU A 172 -46.80 14.11 -9.93
C GLU A 172 -47.79 14.52 -11.04
N GLU A 173 -47.33 15.30 -12.02
CA GLU A 173 -48.06 15.47 -13.28
C GLU A 173 -48.02 14.13 -14.03
N GLU A 174 -49.12 13.39 -13.96
CA GLU A 174 -49.38 12.24 -14.82
C GLU A 174 -49.44 12.70 -16.29
N ASP A 175 -48.31 12.64 -16.99
CA ASP A 175 -48.25 12.81 -18.44
C ASP A 175 -48.92 11.62 -19.16
N GLN A 176 -50.24 11.73 -19.30
CA GLN A 176 -51.07 10.93 -20.18
C GLN A 176 -50.76 11.30 -21.64
N VAL A 177 -49.65 10.79 -22.19
CA VAL A 177 -49.34 10.94 -23.62
C VAL A 177 -50.25 10.01 -24.43
N ARG A 178 -51.36 10.57 -24.90
CA ARG A 178 -52.33 9.95 -25.80
C ARG A 178 -51.72 9.85 -27.21
N TRP A 179 -51.29 8.65 -27.61
CA TRP A 179 -50.92 8.36 -29.00
C TRP A 179 -52.15 8.38 -29.90
N PHE A 180 -52.21 9.32 -30.84
CA PHE A 180 -52.95 9.21 -32.10
C PHE A 180 -52.18 9.89 -33.22
#